data_AF-A0A7W9G1R2-F1
#
_entry.id   AF-A0A7W9G1R2-F1
#
_cell.length_a   1.000
_cell.length_b   1.000
_cell.length_c   1.000
_cell.angle_alpha   90.00
_cell.angle_beta   90.00
_cell.angle_gamma   90.00
#
_symmetry.space_group_name_H-M   'P 1'
#
loop_
_entity.id
_entity.type
_entity.pdbx_description
1 polymer ?
#
loop_
_entity_poly.entity_id
_entity_poly.type
_entity_poly.pdbx_seq_one_letter_code
_entity_poly.pdbx_strand_id
1 'polypeptide(L)'
;MDPTSRVVYVDNDPLVLVHAQALLTSDPRGACDYIEADVRDPGTILEYASRTLDLSRPTALMLLGVMGTVFADDEAYRLVRELLGALSPGSYLVFEDGTNIVKPDAAAEAERLRDKGEVYDYRLRTPEEIARFFDGLELVEPGLVSVSRWQVESDVFGLPPEVDAFCGVARKP
;
A
#
# COMPACT_ATOMS: atom_id res chain seq x y z
N MET A 1 -16.14 -11.94 -2.03
CA MET A 1 -16.24 -10.47 -2.11
C MET A 1 -17.71 -10.08 -2.10
N ASP A 2 -18.05 -8.98 -1.42
CA ASP A 2 -19.39 -8.39 -1.51
C ASP A 2 -19.58 -7.78 -2.92
N PRO A 3 -20.61 -8.18 -3.68
CA PRO A 3 -20.85 -7.68 -5.04
C PRO A 3 -21.20 -6.19 -5.10
N THR A 4 -21.46 -5.54 -3.97
CA THR A 4 -21.72 -4.09 -3.89
C THR A 4 -20.45 -3.25 -3.66
N SER A 5 -19.29 -3.91 -3.54
CA SER A 5 -17.99 -3.26 -3.34
C SER A 5 -17.67 -2.27 -4.47
N ARG A 6 -17.01 -1.17 -4.10
CA ARG A 6 -16.56 -0.13 -5.02
C ARG A 6 -15.07 0.06 -4.87
N VAL A 7 -14.35 0.06 -5.99
CA VAL A 7 -12.88 0.12 -6.01
C VAL A 7 -12.43 1.15 -7.04
N VAL A 8 -11.43 1.94 -6.68
CA VAL A 8 -10.73 2.85 -7.59
C VAL A 8 -9.27 2.46 -7.58
N TYR A 9 -8.75 2.04 -8.74
CA TYR A 9 -7.33 1.74 -8.92
C TYR A 9 -6.58 2.99 -9.36
N VAL A 10 -5.35 3.12 -8.85
CA VAL A 10 -4.46 4.24 -9.15
C VAL A 10 -3.10 3.66 -9.52
N ASP A 11 -2.58 4.02 -10.68
CA ASP A 11 -1.23 3.68 -11.11
C ASP A 11 -0.71 4.77 -12.05
N ASN A 12 0.60 4.96 -12.17
CA ASN A 12 1.20 5.91 -13.12
C ASN A 12 1.95 5.22 -14.26
N ASP A 13 1.97 3.88 -14.30
CA ASP A 13 2.52 3.11 -15.40
C ASP A 13 1.47 2.97 -16.53
N PRO A 14 1.72 3.52 -17.73
CA PRO A 14 0.81 3.42 -18.86
C PRO A 14 0.57 1.96 -19.32
N LEU A 15 1.45 1.01 -18.98
CA LEU A 15 1.25 -0.41 -19.28
C LEU A 15 0.17 -1.06 -18.43
N VAL A 16 -0.05 -0.56 -17.21
CA VAL A 16 -1.10 -1.05 -16.31
C VAL A 16 -2.47 -0.73 -16.87
N LEU A 17 -2.66 0.45 -17.46
CA LEU A 17 -3.93 0.88 -18.07
C LEU A 17 -4.42 -0.12 -19.15
N VAL A 18 -3.50 -0.59 -20.01
CA VAL A 18 -3.83 -1.51 -21.12
C VAL A 18 -4.35 -2.86 -20.62
N HIS A 19 -3.85 -3.33 -19.47
CA HIS A 19 -4.29 -4.59 -18.86
C HIS A 19 -5.51 -4.38 -17.95
N ALA A 20 -5.56 -3.25 -17.24
CA ALA A 20 -6.64 -2.92 -16.31
C ALA A 20 -7.99 -2.80 -17.04
N GLN A 21 -8.07 -2.10 -18.17
CA GLN A 21 -9.34 -1.95 -18.89
C GLN A 21 -9.99 -3.29 -19.31
N ALA A 22 -9.18 -4.34 -19.51
CA ALA A 22 -9.69 -5.68 -19.82
C ALA A 22 -10.15 -6.47 -18.59
N LEU A 23 -9.66 -6.13 -17.39
CA LEU A 23 -9.84 -6.91 -16.16
C LEU A 23 -10.77 -6.24 -15.14
N LEU A 24 -10.96 -4.92 -15.22
CA LEU A 24 -11.81 -4.14 -14.32
C LEU A 24 -13.30 -4.28 -14.67
N THR A 25 -13.79 -5.52 -14.65
CA THR A 25 -15.22 -5.82 -14.71
C THR A 25 -15.78 -5.87 -13.29
N SER A 26 -16.80 -5.06 -13.02
CA SER A 26 -17.52 -5.08 -11.73
C SER A 26 -18.92 -5.67 -11.91
N ASP A 27 -19.47 -6.20 -10.81
CA ASP A 27 -20.90 -6.51 -10.75
C ASP A 27 -21.71 -5.20 -10.92
N PRO A 28 -22.86 -5.20 -11.62
CA PRO A 28 -23.66 -3.98 -11.82
C PRO A 28 -24.10 -3.27 -10.53
N ARG A 29 -24.07 -3.96 -9.38
CA ARG A 29 -24.37 -3.39 -8.06
C ARG A 29 -23.17 -2.71 -7.39
N GLY A 30 -21.96 -3.03 -7.84
CA GLY A 30 -20.70 -2.45 -7.40
C GLY A 30 -20.21 -1.37 -8.37
N ALA A 31 -18.93 -1.03 -8.24
CA ALA A 31 -18.25 -0.19 -9.22
C ALA A 31 -16.76 -0.50 -9.23
N CYS A 32 -16.14 -0.35 -10.39
CA CYS A 32 -14.70 -0.41 -10.51
C CYS A 32 -14.26 0.69 -11.46
N ASP A 33 -13.27 1.47 -11.06
CA ASP A 33 -12.74 2.57 -11.84
C ASP A 33 -11.22 2.61 -11.78
N TYR A 34 -10.61 3.36 -12.69
CA TYR A 34 -9.15 3.47 -12.80
C TYR A 34 -8.75 4.89 -13.18
N ILE A 35 -7.76 5.42 -12.48
CA ILE A 35 -7.09 6.66 -12.85
C ILE A 35 -5.60 6.42 -13.04
N GLU A 36 -5.06 6.96 -14.14
CA GLU A 36 -3.62 7.13 -14.29
C GLU A 36 -3.19 8.38 -13.50
N ALA A 37 -2.52 8.19 -12.36
CA ALA A 37 -2.07 9.28 -11.49
C ALA A 37 -0.87 8.89 -10.62
N ASP A 38 -0.02 9.87 -10.31
CA ASP A 38 1.11 9.70 -9.39
C ASP A 38 0.64 9.87 -7.94
N VAL A 39 1.09 8.98 -7.05
CA VAL A 39 0.77 9.03 -5.61
C VAL A 39 1.23 10.33 -4.93
N ARG A 40 2.18 11.05 -5.53
CA ARG A 40 2.64 12.38 -5.09
C ARG A 40 1.63 13.50 -5.32
N ASP A 41 0.53 13.23 -6.03
CA ASP A 41 -0.61 14.14 -6.19
C ASP A 41 -1.90 13.57 -5.55
N PRO A 42 -2.00 13.56 -4.20
CA PRO A 42 -3.20 13.10 -3.50
C PRO A 42 -4.46 13.85 -3.90
N GLY A 43 -4.35 15.13 -4.26
CA GLY A 43 -5.49 15.97 -4.65
C GLY A 43 -6.22 15.41 -5.87
N THR A 44 -5.47 15.13 -6.94
CA THR A 44 -6.02 14.52 -8.16
C THR A 44 -6.63 13.14 -7.89
N ILE A 45 -5.94 12.31 -7.09
CA ILE A 45 -6.43 10.97 -6.73
C ILE A 45 -7.75 11.04 -5.98
N LEU A 46 -7.83 11.88 -4.95
CA LEU A 46 -9.02 12.01 -4.10
C LEU A 46 -10.20 12.62 -4.85
N GLU A 47 -9.96 13.65 -5.68
CA GLU A 47 -11.00 14.24 -6.51
C GLU A 47 -11.60 13.20 -7.45
N TYR A 48 -10.75 12.42 -8.14
CA TYR A 48 -11.23 11.39 -9.06
C TYR A 48 -11.94 10.26 -8.31
N ALA A 49 -11.34 9.74 -7.23
CA ALA A 49 -11.90 8.64 -6.47
C ALA A 49 -13.29 8.96 -5.91
N SER A 50 -13.56 10.21 -5.54
CA SER A 50 -14.86 10.67 -5.03
C SER A 50 -16.03 10.52 -6.02
N ARG A 51 -15.75 10.33 -7.32
CA ARG A 51 -16.77 10.07 -8.35
C ARG A 51 -17.37 8.67 -8.22
N THR A 52 -16.59 7.74 -7.69
CA THR A 52 -16.96 6.32 -7.54
C THR A 52 -17.19 5.95 -6.07
N LEU A 53 -16.37 6.48 -5.17
CA LEU A 53 -16.41 6.23 -3.72
C LEU A 53 -17.09 7.37 -2.96
N ASP A 54 -17.93 7.02 -2.00
CA ASP A 54 -18.43 7.96 -0.99
C ASP A 54 -17.43 8.03 0.17
N LEU A 55 -16.48 8.97 0.10
CA LEU A 55 -15.40 9.11 1.09
C LEU A 55 -15.89 9.53 2.49
N SER A 56 -17.16 9.93 2.63
CA SER A 56 -17.80 10.17 3.93
C SER A 56 -18.12 8.88 4.68
N ARG A 57 -18.02 7.71 4.01
CA ARG A 57 -18.17 6.38 4.58
C ARG A 57 -16.82 5.68 4.73
N PRO A 58 -16.68 4.71 5.65
CA PRO A 58 -15.43 3.99 5.85
C PRO A 58 -14.90 3.40 4.55
N THR A 59 -13.65 3.71 4.24
CA THR A 59 -12.95 3.30 3.00
C THR A 59 -11.62 2.65 3.37
N ALA A 60 -11.21 1.61 2.64
CA ALA A 60 -9.87 1.04 2.79
C ALA A 60 -8.92 1.72 1.80
N LEU A 61 -7.90 2.42 2.32
CA LEU A 61 -6.75 2.89 1.56
C LEU A 61 -5.71 1.77 1.51
N MET A 62 -5.38 1.29 0.32
CA MET A 62 -4.39 0.24 0.11
C MET A 62 -3.14 0.82 -0.58
N LEU A 63 -2.00 0.73 0.08
CA LEU A 63 -0.69 1.17 -0.43
C LEU A 63 0.28 0.00 -0.31
N LEU A 64 0.37 -0.80 -1.37
CA LEU A 64 1.15 -2.05 -1.39
C LEU A 64 2.33 -1.86 -2.36
N GLY A 65 3.55 -1.80 -1.83
CA GLY A 65 4.75 -1.62 -2.64
C GLY A 65 4.89 -0.25 -3.29
N VAL A 66 4.15 0.76 -2.82
CA VAL A 66 4.08 2.09 -3.47
C VAL A 66 5.05 3.09 -2.83
N MET A 67 5.15 3.10 -1.50
CA MET A 67 5.90 4.16 -0.81
C MET A 67 7.41 4.04 -0.96
N GLY A 68 7.95 2.87 -1.35
CA GLY A 68 9.36 2.76 -1.71
C GLY A 68 9.74 3.60 -2.93
N THR A 69 8.78 4.00 -3.77
CA THR A 69 9.04 4.93 -4.88
C THR A 69 9.27 6.38 -4.42
N VAL A 70 8.85 6.73 -3.19
CA VAL A 70 9.03 8.06 -2.59
C VAL A 70 10.21 8.02 -1.62
N PHE A 71 11.35 8.58 -2.03
CA PHE A 71 12.64 8.43 -1.33
C PHE A 71 12.74 9.28 -0.06
N ALA A 72 12.15 10.47 -0.05
CA ALA A 72 12.13 11.32 1.13
C ALA A 72 11.08 10.80 2.10
N ASP A 73 11.52 10.24 3.23
CA ASP A 73 10.61 9.61 4.20
C ASP A 73 9.56 10.58 4.75
N ASP A 74 9.95 11.83 5.06
CA ASP A 74 9.00 12.86 5.51
C ASP A 74 7.91 13.16 4.47
N GLU A 75 8.25 13.09 3.18
CA GLU A 75 7.28 13.22 2.10
C GLU A 75 6.38 12.00 2.01
N ALA A 76 6.94 10.78 2.06
CA ALA A 76 6.15 9.54 2.05
C ALA A 76 5.13 9.54 3.20
N TYR A 77 5.57 9.85 4.42
CA TYR A 77 4.67 9.95 5.58
C TYR A 77 3.61 11.04 5.41
N ARG A 78 3.97 12.19 4.81
CA ARG A 78 3.01 13.27 4.51
C ARG A 78 1.94 12.80 3.52
N LEU A 79 2.32 12.13 2.43
CA LEU A 79 1.39 11.64 1.41
C LEU A 79 0.38 10.64 1.98
N VAL A 80 0.86 9.67 2.78
CA VAL A 80 -0.04 8.71 3.44
C VAL A 80 -1.00 9.41 4.40
N ARG A 81 -0.52 10.38 5.19
CA ARG A 81 -1.38 11.18 6.08
C ARG A 81 -2.40 12.02 5.33
N GLU A 82 -2.05 12.56 4.16
CA GLU A 82 -2.95 13.37 3.34
C GLU A 82 -4.07 12.52 2.73
N LEU A 83 -3.71 11.41 2.10
CA LEU A 83 -4.68 10.44 1.54
C LEU A 83 -5.61 9.90 2.63
N LEU A 84 -5.05 9.42 3.74
CA LEU A 84 -5.83 8.88 4.86
C LEU A 84 -6.63 9.97 5.58
N GLY A 85 -6.12 11.20 5.63
CA GLY A 85 -6.76 12.36 6.24
C GLY A 85 -8.11 12.68 5.61
N ALA A 86 -8.25 12.50 4.30
CA ALA A 86 -9.48 12.73 3.55
C ALA A 86 -10.57 11.67 3.77
N LEU A 87 -10.23 10.50 4.33
CA LEU A 87 -11.18 9.41 4.56
C LEU A 87 -11.93 9.58 5.90
N SER A 88 -13.15 9.05 6.01
CA SER A 88 -13.93 9.12 7.27
C SER A 88 -13.34 8.27 8.41
N PRO A 89 -13.63 8.60 9.69
CA PRO A 89 -13.39 7.70 10.83
C PRO A 89 -13.91 6.28 10.60
N GLY A 90 -13.18 5.28 11.08
CA GLY A 90 -13.45 3.86 10.81
C GLY A 90 -12.97 3.34 9.46
N SER A 91 -12.37 4.20 8.62
CA SER A 91 -11.59 3.79 7.44
C SER A 91 -10.36 2.98 7.84
N TYR A 92 -9.74 2.30 6.89
CA TYR A 92 -8.57 1.46 7.14
C TYR A 92 -7.40 1.86 6.25
N LEU A 93 -6.19 1.75 6.78
CA LEU A 93 -4.96 1.71 6.02
C LEU A 93 -4.51 0.24 5.93
N VAL A 94 -4.35 -0.26 4.71
CA VAL A 94 -3.65 -1.52 4.42
C VAL A 94 -2.34 -1.12 3.74
N PHE A 95 -1.23 -1.45 4.38
CA PHE A 95 0.07 -0.98 3.94
C PHE A 95 1.06 -2.13 3.87
N GLU A 96 1.86 -2.14 2.82
CA GLU A 96 2.97 -3.07 2.64
C GLU A 96 4.12 -2.35 1.93
N ASP A 97 5.34 -2.60 2.38
CA ASP A 97 6.55 -2.05 1.76
C ASP A 97 7.76 -2.96 2.00
N GLY A 98 8.77 -2.83 1.13
CA GLY A 98 9.99 -3.60 1.15
C GLY A 98 10.90 -3.22 2.33
N THR A 99 11.59 -4.21 2.90
CA THR A 99 12.54 -4.00 3.99
C THR A 99 13.94 -4.52 3.67
N ASN A 100 14.95 -3.83 4.20
CA ASN A 100 16.36 -4.21 4.07
C ASN A 100 16.86 -5.14 5.20
N ILE A 101 16.03 -5.44 6.19
CA ILE A 101 16.48 -6.14 7.42
C ILE A 101 16.48 -7.68 7.27
N VAL A 102 15.56 -8.26 6.51
CA VAL A 102 15.41 -9.73 6.42
C VAL A 102 16.51 -10.38 5.59
N LYS A 103 16.92 -9.72 4.49
CA LYS A 103 17.97 -10.18 3.57
C LYS A 103 18.96 -9.06 3.29
N PRO A 104 19.84 -8.70 4.24
CA PRO A 104 20.70 -7.52 4.13
C PRO A 104 21.66 -7.59 2.93
N ASP A 105 22.18 -8.78 2.59
CA ASP A 105 23.06 -8.94 1.41
C ASP A 105 22.32 -8.69 0.09
N ALA A 106 21.07 -9.14 -0.02
CA ALA A 106 20.24 -8.90 -1.20
C ALA A 106 19.84 -7.42 -1.30
N ALA A 107 19.52 -6.78 -0.17
CA ALA A 107 19.22 -5.35 -0.11
C ALA A 107 20.43 -4.50 -0.53
N ALA A 108 21.64 -4.83 -0.04
CA ALA A 108 22.86 -4.15 -0.43
C ALA A 108 23.18 -4.32 -1.92
N GLU A 109 22.88 -5.49 -2.51
CA GLU A 109 23.04 -5.69 -3.94
C GLU A 109 22.00 -4.91 -4.76
N ALA A 110 20.74 -4.89 -4.31
CA ALA A 110 19.70 -4.06 -4.93
C ALA A 110 20.10 -2.56 -4.93
N GLU A 111 20.67 -2.07 -3.83
CA GLU A 111 21.19 -0.69 -3.74
C GLU A 111 22.33 -0.44 -4.74
N ARG A 112 23.27 -1.38 -4.88
CA ARG A 112 24.36 -1.26 -5.88
C ARG A 112 23.84 -1.27 -7.32
N LEU A 113 22.89 -2.14 -7.63
CA LEU A 113 22.30 -2.21 -8.97
C LEU A 113 21.51 -0.93 -9.28
N ARG A 114 20.84 -0.37 -8.27
CA ARG A 114 20.11 0.90 -8.36
C ARG A 114 21.06 2.07 -8.62
N ASP A 115 22.18 2.15 -7.92
CA ASP A 115 23.21 3.18 -8.15
C ASP A 115 23.79 3.13 -9.58
N LYS A 116 23.72 1.97 -10.24
CA LYS A 116 24.09 1.78 -11.65
C LYS A 116 22.94 2.02 -12.64
N GLY A 117 21.72 2.24 -12.16
CA GLY A 117 20.51 2.37 -12.98
C GLY A 117 20.07 1.04 -13.62
N GLU A 118 20.47 -0.10 -13.06
CA GLU A 118 20.17 -1.43 -13.60
C GLU A 118 18.85 -2.02 -13.06
N VAL A 119 18.32 -1.45 -11.97
CA VAL A 119 17.03 -1.79 -11.38
C VAL A 119 16.22 -0.54 -11.08
N TYR A 120 14.92 -0.71 -10.89
CA TYR A 120 14.00 0.37 -10.54
C TYR A 120 14.38 1.02 -9.19
N ASP A 121 14.24 2.34 -9.12
CA ASP A 121 14.51 3.11 -7.92
C ASP A 121 13.50 2.79 -6.81
N TYR A 122 13.98 2.16 -5.73
CA TYR A 122 13.15 1.76 -4.60
C TYR A 122 13.87 1.96 -3.27
N ARG A 123 13.24 2.69 -2.36
CA ARG A 123 13.68 2.91 -0.98
C ARG A 123 13.14 1.81 -0.08
N LEU A 124 14.01 0.90 0.34
CA LEU A 124 13.70 -0.12 1.35
C LEU A 124 13.78 0.49 2.75
N ARG A 125 12.79 0.22 3.62
CA ARG A 125 12.70 0.80 4.97
C ARG A 125 12.90 -0.25 6.08
N THR A 126 13.33 0.17 7.26
CA THR A 126 13.32 -0.71 8.44
C THR A 126 11.89 -0.92 8.94
N PRO A 127 11.60 -1.99 9.72
CA PRO A 127 10.29 -2.16 10.33
C PRO A 127 9.85 -0.95 11.19
N GLU A 128 10.78 -0.29 11.88
CA GLU A 128 10.49 0.92 12.66
C GLU A 128 10.12 2.11 11.75
N GLU A 129 10.80 2.28 10.62
CA GLU A 129 10.45 3.29 9.62
C GLU A 129 9.08 3.01 9.00
N ILE A 130 8.74 1.73 8.76
CA ILE A 130 7.42 1.32 8.25
C ILE A 130 6.34 1.55 9.31
N ALA A 131 6.61 1.25 10.59
CA ALA A 131 5.66 1.42 11.68
C ALA A 131 5.14 2.86 11.78
N ARG A 132 5.96 3.86 11.43
CA ARG A 132 5.58 5.29 11.44
C ARG A 132 4.46 5.65 10.47
N PHE A 133 4.20 4.85 9.42
CA PHE A 133 3.02 5.06 8.56
C PHE A 133 1.69 4.84 9.30
N PHE A 134 1.73 4.13 10.43
CA PHE A 134 0.57 3.83 11.26
C PHE A 134 0.44 4.74 12.49
N ASP A 135 1.28 5.77 12.62
CA ASP A 135 1.23 6.72 13.74
C ASP A 135 -0.17 7.35 13.88
N GLY A 136 -0.78 7.19 15.06
CA GLY A 136 -2.12 7.69 15.35
C GLY A 136 -3.27 6.82 14.86
N LEU A 137 -2.99 5.62 14.35
CA LEU A 137 -3.98 4.62 13.96
C LEU A 137 -4.07 3.47 14.97
N GLU A 138 -5.15 2.71 14.90
CA GLU A 138 -5.37 1.49 15.70
C GLU A 138 -4.93 0.27 14.88
N LEU A 139 -3.73 -0.25 15.14
CA LEU A 139 -3.25 -1.46 14.46
C LEU A 139 -4.15 -2.67 14.76
N VAL A 140 -4.51 -3.38 13.70
CA VAL A 140 -5.20 -4.66 13.76
C VAL A 140 -4.18 -5.76 14.01
N GLU A 141 -4.47 -6.68 14.92
CA GLU A 141 -3.63 -7.86 15.20
C GLU A 141 -3.35 -8.65 13.91
N PRO A 142 -2.09 -9.12 13.69
CA PRO A 142 -0.96 -9.17 14.64
C PRO A 142 -0.10 -7.89 14.66
N GLY A 143 -0.58 -6.78 14.11
CA GLY A 143 0.18 -5.54 13.96
C GLY A 143 1.05 -5.54 12.69
N LEU A 144 2.26 -5.01 12.80
CA LEU A 144 3.24 -4.94 11.71
C LEU A 144 4.13 -6.18 11.73
N VAL A 145 4.02 -7.03 10.71
CA VAL A 145 4.78 -8.29 10.58
C VAL A 145 5.24 -8.48 9.14
N SER A 146 6.15 -9.44 8.91
CA SER A 146 6.47 -9.86 7.54
C SER A 146 5.21 -10.36 6.81
N VAL A 147 5.07 -10.03 5.52
CA VAL A 147 3.86 -10.37 4.73
C VAL A 147 3.52 -11.86 4.74
N SER A 148 4.54 -12.72 4.84
CA SER A 148 4.37 -14.18 4.91
C SER A 148 3.73 -14.68 6.21
N ARG A 149 3.60 -13.80 7.22
CA ARG A 149 3.09 -14.12 8.56
C ARG A 149 1.78 -13.42 8.91
N TRP A 150 1.24 -12.59 8.02
CA TRP A 150 0.02 -11.83 8.31
C TRP A 150 -1.23 -12.73 8.27
N GLN A 151 -1.96 -12.84 9.40
CA GLN A 151 -3.10 -13.74 9.60
C GLN A 151 -2.82 -15.22 9.26
N VAL A 152 -1.57 -15.67 9.41
CA VAL A 152 -1.19 -17.07 9.28
C VAL A 152 -1.18 -17.72 10.66
N GLU A 153 -1.97 -18.78 10.84
CA GLU A 153 -1.87 -19.63 12.03
C GLU A 153 -0.58 -20.46 11.95
N SER A 154 0.14 -20.56 13.08
CA SER A 154 1.32 -21.43 13.16
C SER A 154 0.90 -22.90 13.01
N ASP A 155 1.62 -23.66 12.18
CA ASP A 155 1.44 -25.10 12.08
C ASP A 155 2.52 -25.86 12.88
N VAL A 156 2.65 -27.17 12.65
CA VAL A 156 3.67 -28.01 13.32
C VAL A 156 5.11 -27.62 12.99
N PHE A 157 5.33 -26.83 11.93
CA PHE A 157 6.61 -26.26 11.51
C PHE A 157 6.79 -24.81 11.96
N GLY A 158 5.82 -24.24 12.68
CA GLY A 158 5.84 -22.87 13.18
C GLY A 158 5.28 -21.87 12.17
N LEU A 159 5.76 -20.62 12.25
CA LEU A 159 5.40 -19.60 11.28
C LEU A 159 6.27 -19.71 10.02
N PRO A 160 5.75 -19.34 8.83
CA PRO A 160 6.55 -19.22 7.63
C PRO A 160 7.80 -18.34 7.85
N PRO A 161 8.90 -18.58 7.10
CA PRO A 161 10.05 -17.70 7.15
C PRO A 161 9.65 -16.29 6.71
N GLU A 162 10.30 -15.28 7.30
CA GLU A 162 10.11 -13.90 6.90
C GLU A 162 10.63 -13.68 5.48
N VAL A 163 9.95 -12.77 4.79
CA VAL A 163 10.39 -12.24 3.51
C VAL A 163 10.67 -10.74 3.65
N ASP A 164 11.33 -10.21 2.64
CA ASP A 164 11.88 -8.87 2.47
C ASP A 164 10.79 -7.78 2.27
N ALA A 165 9.62 -8.00 2.86
CA ALA A 165 8.49 -7.08 2.91
C ALA A 165 7.70 -7.24 4.22
N PHE A 166 7.25 -6.12 4.77
CA PHE A 166 6.41 -6.07 5.98
C PHE A 166 5.08 -5.40 5.64
N CYS A 167 4.01 -5.88 6.28
CA CYS A 167 2.69 -5.30 6.13
C CYS A 167 1.95 -5.14 7.46
N GLY A 168 0.96 -4.26 7.44
CA GLY A 168 0.05 -4.04 8.53
C GLY A 168 -1.28 -3.50 8.05
N VAL A 169 -2.29 -3.69 8.89
CA VAL A 169 -3.63 -3.11 8.72
C VAL A 169 -3.93 -2.29 9.96
N ALA A 170 -4.39 -1.06 9.77
CA ALA A 170 -4.80 -0.23 10.90
C ALA A 170 -6.11 0.49 10.62
N ARG A 171 -6.93 0.64 11.66
CA ARG A 171 -8.16 1.40 11.63
C ARG A 171 -7.86 2.87 11.95
N LYS A 172 -8.43 3.78 11.17
CA LYS A 172 -8.51 5.21 11.49
C LYS A 172 -9.54 5.39 12.61
N PRO A 173 -9.18 5.99 13.75
CA PRO A 173 -10.09 6.22 14.87
C PRO A 173 -11.40 6.89 14.45
#